data_AF-A0A3B8K3L0-F1
#
_entry.id   AF-A0A3B8K3L0-F1
#
_cell.length_a   1.000
_cell.length_b   1.000
_cell.length_c   1.000
_cell.angle_alpha   90.00
_cell.angle_beta   90.00
_cell.angle_gamma   90.00
#
_symmetry.space_group_name_H-M   'P 1'
#
loop_
_entity.id
_entity.type
_entity.pdbx_description
1 polymer ?
#
loop_
_entity_poly.entity_id
_entity_poly.type
_entity_poly.pdbx_seq_one_letter_code
_entity_poly.pdbx_strand_id
1 'polypeptide(L)'
;MKNLYPVKLRQCIFYKNKAGIKIRGKKEKREINMSADLFNLAEKEGILVDFYYLPCDILGAYYHAKNKPPVILLHKNIKHHRRLLRCIFAEELGHHFKSVYGNNYLFFARAGKYLAAKYEKLAIFWAVEYLMPLDRLAEAVNSGLFLTHEIAEFFDVTELFAGTGIKLYFEKRRDYMVKLLKKLPEELQI
;
A
#
# COMPACT_ATOMS: atom_id res chain seq x y z
N MET A 1 25.97 14.85 38.68
CA MET A 1 24.87 14.05 38.10
C MET A 1 25.09 14.00 36.59
N LYS A 2 25.15 12.79 36.03
CA LYS A 2 25.73 12.50 34.72
C LYS A 2 24.77 12.87 33.57
N ASN A 3 25.25 13.73 32.68
CA ASN A 3 24.80 13.85 31.29
C ASN A 3 24.88 12.49 30.59
N LEU A 4 23.77 12.02 30.01
CA LEU A 4 23.72 10.82 29.18
C LEU A 4 22.94 11.12 27.90
N TYR A 5 23.71 11.10 26.81
CA TYR A 5 23.39 10.93 25.38
C TYR A 5 23.04 12.14 24.50
N PRO A 6 24.02 12.64 23.71
CA PRO A 6 23.75 13.35 22.47
C PRO A 6 23.41 12.33 21.38
N VAL A 7 22.20 12.39 20.82
CA VAL A 7 21.87 11.65 19.60
C VAL A 7 22.57 12.34 18.44
N LYS A 8 23.74 11.82 18.06
CA LYS A 8 24.39 12.15 16.79
C LYS A 8 23.42 11.83 15.66
N LEU A 9 22.89 12.86 15.01
CA LEU A 9 22.26 12.76 13.70
C LEU A 9 23.24 12.08 12.75
N ARG A 10 23.05 10.77 12.52
CA ARG A 10 23.70 10.08 11.42
C ARG A 10 23.00 10.58 10.16
N GLN A 11 23.77 11.25 9.30
CA GLN A 11 23.37 11.58 7.94
C GLN A 11 22.81 10.32 7.28
N CYS A 12 21.51 10.30 7.03
CA CYS A 12 20.91 9.31 6.14
C CYS A 12 21.51 9.51 4.75
N ILE A 13 22.06 8.43 4.23
CA ILE A 13 22.76 8.35 2.95
C ILE A 13 21.76 8.72 1.85
N PHE A 14 21.98 9.86 1.19
CA PHE A 14 21.36 10.19 -0.08
C PHE A 14 21.83 9.18 -1.13
N TYR A 15 20.94 8.37 -1.68
CA TYR A 15 21.21 7.63 -2.92
C TYR A 15 21.26 8.62 -4.09
N LYS A 16 22.44 9.20 -4.34
CA LYS A 16 22.76 9.83 -5.63
C LYS A 16 23.25 8.76 -6.58
N ASN A 17 22.40 8.34 -7.50
CA ASN A 17 22.82 7.49 -8.61
C ASN A 17 23.52 8.37 -9.67
N LYS A 18 24.85 8.42 -9.65
CA LYS A 18 25.68 8.95 -10.74
C LYS A 18 26.31 7.77 -11.48
N ALA A 19 25.70 7.37 -12.59
CA ALA A 19 26.39 6.62 -13.63
C ALA A 19 25.78 7.02 -14.98
N GLY A 20 26.52 7.84 -15.73
CA GLY A 20 26.23 8.10 -17.12
C GLY A 20 26.67 6.92 -17.96
N ILE A 21 25.72 6.27 -18.63
CA ILE A 21 25.99 5.38 -19.76
C ILE A 21 25.04 5.81 -20.88
N LYS A 22 25.64 6.28 -21.98
CA LYS A 22 24.95 6.71 -23.19
C LYS A 22 24.69 5.47 -24.03
N ILE A 23 23.45 4.97 -24.08
CA ILE A 23 23.07 3.87 -24.98
C ILE A 23 22.14 4.43 -26.06
N ARG A 24 22.57 4.30 -27.32
CA ARG A 24 21.81 4.65 -28.52
C ARG A 24 20.65 3.67 -28.71
N GLY A 25 19.45 4.24 -28.89
CA GLY A 25 18.33 3.75 -29.69
C GLY A 25 17.96 2.26 -29.70
N LYS A 26 16.88 1.91 -29.00
CA LYS A 26 15.71 1.20 -29.54
C LYS A 26 14.56 1.29 -28.53
N LYS A 27 13.33 1.49 -29.03
CA LYS A 27 12.08 1.54 -28.25
C LYS A 27 11.89 0.17 -27.57
N GLU A 28 11.96 0.12 -26.25
CA GLU A 28 11.60 -1.08 -25.49
C GLU A 28 10.95 -0.72 -24.16
N LYS A 29 10.06 -1.62 -23.73
CA LYS A 29 8.88 -1.42 -22.87
C LYS A 29 9.19 -0.80 -21.51
N ARG A 30 8.24 0.00 -21.00
CA ARG A 30 8.22 0.50 -19.62
C ARG A 30 8.14 -0.68 -18.66
N GLU A 31 9.28 -1.11 -18.16
CA GLU A 31 9.38 -1.91 -16.94
C GLU A 31 9.08 -0.95 -15.77
N ILE A 32 7.81 -0.89 -15.35
CA ILE A 32 7.41 -0.07 -14.20
C ILE A 32 7.97 -0.76 -12.96
N ASN A 33 8.94 -0.12 -12.33
CA ASN A 33 9.51 -0.57 -11.08
C ASN A 33 8.46 -0.31 -9.97
N MET A 34 7.47 -1.19 -9.85
CA MET A 34 6.21 -1.03 -9.09
C MET A 34 6.36 -0.73 -7.58
N SER A 35 7.56 -0.92 -7.01
CA SER A 35 7.86 -0.51 -5.64
C SER A 35 8.26 0.97 -5.52
N ALA A 36 8.82 1.57 -6.57
CA ALA A 36 9.23 2.97 -6.56
C ALA A 36 8.04 3.93 -6.43
N ASP A 37 6.88 3.55 -6.95
CA ASP A 37 5.69 4.42 -6.98
C ASP A 37 5.17 4.77 -5.57
N LEU A 38 5.19 3.83 -4.62
CA LEU A 38 4.75 4.09 -3.25
C LEU A 38 5.74 4.98 -2.48
N PHE A 39 7.05 4.79 -2.69
CA PHE A 39 8.07 5.65 -2.09
C PHE A 39 8.02 7.06 -2.66
N ASN A 40 7.82 7.21 -3.98
CA ASN A 40 7.63 8.50 -4.63
C ASN A 40 6.37 9.20 -4.12
N LEU A 41 5.28 8.46 -3.91
CA LEU A 41 4.06 9.01 -3.33
C LEU A 41 4.31 9.49 -1.89
N ALA A 42 4.99 8.69 -1.06
CA ALA A 42 5.34 9.10 0.30
C ALA A 42 6.22 10.35 0.33
N GLU A 43 7.24 10.43 -0.52
CA GLU A 43 8.10 11.61 -0.64
C GLU A 43 7.30 12.85 -1.05
N LYS A 44 6.41 12.72 -2.03
CA LYS A 44 5.54 13.81 -2.50
C LYS A 44 4.61 14.33 -1.39
N GLU A 45 4.09 13.45 -0.56
CA GLU A 45 3.25 13.80 0.59
C GLU A 45 4.07 14.23 1.82
N GLY A 46 5.40 14.28 1.72
CA GLY A 46 6.29 14.67 2.82
C GLY A 46 6.30 13.68 3.99
N ILE A 47 6.02 12.40 3.71
CA ILE A 47 5.99 11.32 4.69
C ILE A 47 7.39 10.74 4.86
N LEU A 48 7.86 10.69 6.12
CA LEU A 48 9.10 10.01 6.46
C LEU A 48 8.85 8.50 6.52
N VAL A 49 9.65 7.71 5.80
CA VAL A 49 9.53 6.25 5.78
C VAL A 49 10.81 5.62 6.34
N ASP A 50 10.67 4.75 7.34
CA ASP A 50 11.82 4.03 7.91
C ASP A 50 11.51 2.56 8.21
N PHE A 51 12.56 1.73 8.26
CA PHE A 51 12.46 0.31 8.57
C PHE A 51 12.98 0.04 9.98
N TYR A 52 12.12 -0.51 10.84
CA TYR A 52 12.45 -0.78 12.24
C TYR A 52 12.01 -2.19 12.67
N TYR A 53 12.55 -2.69 13.79
CA TYR A 53 12.01 -3.91 14.42
C TYR A 53 10.78 -3.50 15.23
N LEU A 54 9.60 -3.82 14.72
CA LEU A 54 8.33 -3.53 15.39
C LEU A 54 7.97 -4.72 16.32
N PRO A 55 7.12 -4.50 17.34
CA PRO A 55 6.60 -5.60 18.17
C PRO A 55 5.96 -6.69 17.32
N CYS A 56 5.90 -7.92 17.87
CA CYS A 56 5.38 -9.08 17.16
C CYS A 56 3.99 -8.79 16.57
N ASP A 57 3.75 -9.28 15.36
CA ASP A 57 2.51 -9.18 14.57
C ASP A 57 2.23 -7.81 13.91
N ILE A 58 3.02 -6.77 14.19
CA ILE A 58 2.90 -5.47 13.52
C ILE A 58 3.89 -5.39 12.35
N LEU A 59 3.38 -5.32 11.12
CA LEU A 59 4.19 -5.21 9.91
C LEU A 59 4.38 -3.76 9.42
N GLY A 60 3.50 -2.86 9.82
CA GLY A 60 3.51 -1.45 9.48
C GLY A 60 2.87 -0.59 10.57
N ALA A 61 3.22 0.68 10.63
CA ALA A 61 2.53 1.65 11.47
C ALA A 61 2.63 3.08 10.90
N TYR A 62 1.48 3.73 10.77
CA TYR A 62 1.36 5.13 10.42
C TYR A 62 1.15 6.00 11.67
N TYR A 63 1.93 7.06 11.77
CA TYR A 63 1.80 8.05 12.82
C TYR A 63 1.84 9.47 12.27
N HIS A 64 0.89 10.30 12.70
CA HIS A 64 0.90 11.72 12.38
C HIS A 64 0.45 12.56 13.59
N ALA A 65 1.28 13.54 13.92
CA ALA A 65 1.05 14.48 15.00
C ALA A 65 1.11 15.91 14.50
N LYS A 66 0.37 16.79 15.18
CA LYS A 66 0.36 18.21 14.88
C LYS A 66 1.78 18.77 14.88
N ASN A 67 2.12 19.55 13.85
CA ASN A 67 3.43 20.21 13.66
C ASN A 67 4.62 19.26 13.51
N LYS A 68 4.39 17.98 13.20
CA LYS A 68 5.45 17.02 12.84
C LYS A 68 5.14 16.41 11.47
N PRO A 69 6.17 16.08 10.66
CA PRO A 69 5.91 15.32 9.44
C PRO A 69 5.26 13.97 9.78
N PRO A 70 4.33 13.48 8.96
CA PRO A 70 3.82 12.11 9.08
C PRO A 70 4.97 11.10 8.92
N VAL A 71 4.84 9.97 9.61
CA VAL A 71 5.84 8.90 9.62
C VAL A 71 5.14 7.57 9.33
N ILE A 72 5.75 6.78 8.45
CA ILE A 72 5.44 5.38 8.23
C ILE A 72 6.64 4.55 8.69
N LEU A 73 6.38 3.63 9.62
CA LEU A 73 7.35 2.60 10.03
C LEU A 73 6.96 1.28 9.40
N LEU A 74 7.93 0.60 8.79
CA LEU A 74 7.76 -0.72 8.18
C LEU A 74 8.64 -1.73 8.91
N HIS A 75 8.11 -2.93 9.17
CA HIS A 75 8.87 -3.96 9.88
C HIS A 75 10.10 -4.36 9.05
N LYS A 76 11.28 -4.39 9.66
CA LYS A 76 12.54 -4.65 8.92
C LYS A 76 12.55 -6.00 8.18
N ASN A 77 11.92 -7.02 8.75
CA ASN A 77 11.78 -8.34 8.12
C ASN A 77 11.03 -8.32 6.78
N ILE A 78 10.09 -7.40 6.53
CA ILE A 78 9.35 -7.37 5.26
C ILE A 78 10.12 -6.66 4.13
N LYS A 79 11.27 -6.03 4.44
CA LYS A 79 12.07 -5.24 3.47
C LYS A 79 12.41 -5.99 2.18
N HIS A 80 12.62 -7.30 2.26
CA HIS A 80 12.98 -8.14 1.13
C HIS A 80 11.81 -8.96 0.57
N HIS A 81 10.61 -8.86 1.15
CA HIS A 81 9.40 -9.51 0.66
C HIS A 81 8.59 -8.54 -0.21
N ARG A 82 8.94 -8.43 -1.49
CA ARG A 82 8.41 -7.42 -2.43
C ARG A 82 6.89 -7.22 -2.34
N ARG A 83 6.10 -8.29 -2.54
CA ARG A 83 4.63 -8.24 -2.53
C ARG A 83 4.07 -7.84 -1.16
N LEU A 84 4.61 -8.42 -0.08
CA LEU A 84 4.18 -8.12 1.29
C LEU A 84 4.48 -6.66 1.66
N LEU A 85 5.70 -6.20 1.37
CA LEU A 85 6.11 -4.81 1.55
C LEU A 85 5.17 -3.86 0.81
N ARG A 86 4.86 -4.18 -0.44
CA ARG A 86 3.97 -3.37 -1.29
C ARG A 86 2.57 -3.23 -0.69
N CYS A 87 1.97 -4.35 -0.26
CA CYS A 87 0.65 -4.37 0.37
C CYS A 87 0.62 -3.56 1.66
N ILE A 88 1.53 -3.86 2.59
CA ILE A 88 1.59 -3.19 3.91
C ILE A 88 1.88 -1.70 3.75
N PHE A 89 2.81 -1.32 2.89
CA PHE A 89 3.14 0.10 2.69
C PHE A 89 1.97 0.88 2.07
N ALA A 90 1.23 0.28 1.13
CA ALA A 90 0.03 0.91 0.59
C ALA A 90 -1.07 1.08 1.64
N GLU A 91 -1.21 0.14 2.58
CA GLU A 91 -2.14 0.25 3.71
C GLU A 91 -1.77 1.41 4.64
N GLU A 92 -0.49 1.57 4.99
CA GLU A 92 -0.02 2.71 5.79
C GLU A 92 -0.20 4.06 5.09
N LEU A 93 -0.02 4.11 3.77
CA LEU A 93 -0.40 5.28 2.96
C LEU A 93 -1.91 5.50 2.98
N GLY A 94 -2.71 4.44 2.97
CA GLY A 94 -4.16 4.52 3.15
C GLY A 94 -4.54 5.20 4.47
N HIS A 95 -3.82 4.91 5.56
CA HIS A 95 -4.01 5.61 6.82
C HIS A 95 -3.70 7.11 6.71
N HIS A 96 -2.67 7.50 5.97
CA HIS A 96 -2.40 8.91 5.70
C HIS A 96 -3.57 9.62 5.03
N PHE A 97 -4.17 9.00 4.01
CA PHE A 97 -5.25 9.62 3.23
C PHE A 97 -6.65 9.51 3.85
N LYS A 98 -6.87 8.56 4.78
CA LYS A 98 -8.21 8.24 5.31
C LYS A 98 -8.38 8.47 6.79
N SER A 99 -7.31 8.48 7.57
CA SER A 99 -7.39 8.76 9.01
C SER A 99 -7.49 10.26 9.25
N VAL A 100 -8.40 10.68 10.14
CA VAL A 100 -8.45 12.07 10.60
C VAL A 100 -7.24 12.33 11.50
N TYR A 101 -6.57 13.48 11.32
CA TYR A 101 -5.44 13.95 12.13
C TYR A 101 -5.58 13.57 13.62
N GLY A 102 -4.62 12.81 14.15
CA GLY A 102 -4.50 12.59 15.59
C GLY A 102 -5.53 11.66 16.25
N ASN A 103 -6.18 10.75 15.53
CA ASN A 103 -7.10 9.79 16.15
C ASN A 103 -6.46 8.46 16.61
N ASN A 104 -5.13 8.38 16.66
CA ASN A 104 -4.42 7.23 17.26
C ASN A 104 -4.62 7.13 18.79
N TYR A 105 -5.31 8.10 19.41
CA TYR A 105 -5.37 8.27 20.87
C TYR A 105 -6.63 7.73 21.54
N LEU A 106 -7.58 7.16 20.82
CA LEU A 106 -8.79 6.58 21.41
C LEU A 106 -8.79 5.05 21.23
N PHE A 107 -7.86 4.33 21.84
CA PHE A 107 -7.97 2.88 21.98
C PHE A 107 -8.73 2.45 23.25
N PHE A 108 -8.80 3.33 24.26
CA PHE A 108 -9.31 2.99 25.59
C PHE A 108 -10.83 3.09 25.75
N ALA A 109 -11.55 3.72 24.83
CA ALA A 109 -13.02 3.80 24.84
C ALA A 109 -13.64 2.90 23.76
N ARG A 110 -14.84 2.34 24.00
CA ARG A 110 -15.59 1.53 23.00
C ARG A 110 -15.80 2.27 21.68
N ALA A 111 -16.13 3.56 21.73
CA ALA A 111 -16.25 4.42 20.55
C ALA A 111 -14.93 4.50 19.76
N GLY A 112 -13.80 4.44 20.47
CA GLY A 112 -12.46 4.41 19.93
C GLY A 112 -12.14 3.15 19.12
N LYS A 113 -12.53 1.97 19.62
CA LYS A 113 -12.39 0.69 18.88
C LYS A 113 -13.19 0.67 17.58
N TYR A 114 -14.42 1.20 17.60
CA TYR A 114 -15.25 1.30 16.39
C TYR A 114 -14.62 2.25 15.35
N LEU A 115 -14.13 3.40 15.80
CA LEU A 115 -13.43 4.34 14.93
C LEU A 115 -12.15 3.74 14.35
N ALA A 116 -11.35 3.04 15.16
CA ALA A 116 -10.16 2.34 14.70
C ALA A 116 -10.50 1.33 13.59
N ALA A 117 -11.48 0.44 13.82
CA ALA A 117 -11.92 -0.53 12.82
C ALA A 117 -12.45 0.13 11.53
N LYS A 118 -13.13 1.28 11.66
CA LYS A 118 -13.60 2.06 10.51
C LYS A 118 -12.42 2.62 9.71
N TYR A 119 -11.45 3.24 10.37
CA TYR A 119 -10.27 3.81 9.69
C TYR A 119 -9.40 2.72 9.06
N GLU A 120 -9.26 1.57 9.73
CA GLU A 120 -8.61 0.38 9.18
C GLU A 120 -9.24 -0.05 7.86
N LYS A 121 -10.57 -0.26 7.86
CA LYS A 121 -11.30 -0.66 6.64
C LYS A 121 -11.18 0.38 5.52
N LEU A 122 -11.09 1.67 5.86
CA LEU A 122 -10.90 2.74 4.87
C LEU A 122 -9.47 2.76 4.31
N ALA A 123 -8.46 2.55 5.16
CA ALA A 123 -7.06 2.47 4.76
C ALA A 123 -6.81 1.27 3.84
N ILE A 124 -7.28 0.08 4.23
CA ILE A 124 -7.24 -1.13 3.39
C ILE A 124 -7.95 -0.88 2.06
N PHE A 125 -9.15 -0.28 2.08
CA PHE A 125 -9.88 -0.03 0.84
C PHE A 125 -9.17 0.98 -0.07
N TRP A 126 -8.53 2.01 0.49
CA TRP A 126 -7.69 2.92 -0.28
C TRP A 126 -6.50 2.19 -0.91
N ALA A 127 -5.83 1.32 -0.15
CA ALA A 127 -4.72 0.52 -0.65
C ALA A 127 -5.16 -0.40 -1.79
N VAL A 128 -6.34 -1.03 -1.66
CA VAL A 128 -6.94 -1.85 -2.71
C VAL A 128 -7.24 -1.01 -3.95
N GLU A 129 -7.87 0.15 -3.81
CA GLU A 129 -8.15 1.04 -4.95
C GLU A 129 -6.88 1.53 -5.64
N TYR A 130 -5.79 1.68 -4.90
CA TYR A 130 -4.50 2.10 -5.46
C TYR A 130 -3.72 0.95 -6.13
N LEU A 131 -3.64 -0.22 -5.49
CA LEU A 131 -2.85 -1.36 -5.96
C LEU A 131 -3.58 -2.24 -6.97
N MET A 132 -4.90 -2.36 -6.84
CA MET A 132 -5.76 -3.19 -7.68
C MET A 132 -6.95 -2.37 -8.21
N PRO A 133 -6.73 -1.32 -9.03
CA PRO A 133 -7.82 -0.51 -9.56
C PRO A 133 -8.92 -1.35 -10.19
N LEU A 134 -10.18 -0.98 -9.95
CA LEU A 134 -11.33 -1.83 -10.27
C LEU A 134 -11.51 -2.09 -11.78
N ASP A 135 -11.16 -1.11 -12.61
CA ASP A 135 -11.09 -1.22 -14.06
C ASP A 135 -10.03 -2.25 -14.50
N ARG A 136 -8.84 -2.18 -13.91
CA ARG A 136 -7.75 -3.14 -14.14
C ARG A 136 -8.12 -4.54 -13.64
N LEU A 137 -8.87 -4.63 -12.55
CA LEU A 137 -9.34 -5.91 -12.03
C LEU A 137 -10.36 -6.53 -12.99
N ALA A 138 -11.25 -5.73 -13.57
CA ALA A 138 -12.14 -6.19 -14.61
C ALA A 138 -11.39 -6.61 -15.88
N GLU A 139 -10.34 -5.90 -16.30
CA GLU A 139 -9.47 -6.33 -17.40
C GLU A 139 -8.86 -7.72 -17.13
N ALA A 140 -8.32 -7.93 -15.91
CA ALA A 140 -7.74 -9.21 -15.51
C ALA A 140 -8.77 -10.35 -15.60
N VAL A 141 -9.96 -10.15 -15.03
CA VAL A 141 -11.04 -11.15 -15.07
C VAL A 141 -11.52 -11.39 -16.51
N ASN A 142 -11.67 -10.32 -17.29
CA ASN A 142 -12.08 -10.43 -18.69
C ASN A 142 -11.03 -11.10 -19.58
N SER A 143 -9.77 -11.12 -19.15
CA SER A 143 -8.69 -11.87 -19.80
C SER A 143 -8.61 -13.34 -19.38
N GLY A 144 -9.51 -13.80 -18.50
CA GLY A 144 -9.61 -15.19 -18.06
C GLY A 144 -8.96 -15.49 -16.72
N LEU A 145 -8.53 -14.48 -15.95
CA LEU A 145 -7.95 -14.69 -14.61
C LEU A 145 -9.07 -14.74 -13.57
N PHE A 146 -9.34 -15.93 -13.03
CA PHE A 146 -10.46 -16.16 -12.11
C PHE A 146 -10.00 -16.58 -10.72
N LEU A 147 -8.78 -17.12 -10.60
CA LEU A 147 -8.25 -17.59 -9.33
C LEU A 147 -7.54 -16.45 -8.58
N THR A 148 -7.71 -16.41 -7.26
CA THR A 148 -7.14 -15.36 -6.43
C THR A 148 -5.61 -15.25 -6.58
N HIS A 149 -4.91 -16.38 -6.76
CA HIS A 149 -3.46 -16.37 -6.96
C HIS A 149 -3.07 -15.74 -8.31
N GLU A 150 -3.80 -16.01 -9.38
CA GLU A 150 -3.57 -15.40 -10.70
C GLU A 150 -3.75 -13.88 -10.64
N ILE A 151 -4.80 -13.43 -9.95
CA ILE A 151 -5.06 -12.00 -9.72
C ILE A 151 -3.94 -11.39 -8.87
N ALA A 152 -3.50 -12.08 -7.82
CA ALA A 152 -2.41 -11.61 -6.98
C ALA A 152 -1.09 -11.47 -7.76
N GLU A 153 -0.80 -12.41 -8.65
CA GLU A 153 0.35 -12.33 -9.56
C GLU A 153 0.24 -11.17 -10.54
N PHE A 154 -0.93 -10.98 -11.16
CA PHE A 154 -1.18 -9.89 -12.10
C PHE A 154 -0.94 -8.50 -11.50
N PHE A 155 -1.33 -8.28 -10.24
CA PHE A 155 -1.17 -7.01 -9.54
C PHE A 155 0.12 -6.89 -8.71
N ASP A 156 0.92 -7.96 -8.66
CA ASP A 156 2.09 -8.08 -7.78
C ASP A 156 1.79 -7.79 -6.30
N VAL A 157 0.76 -8.45 -5.77
CA VAL A 157 0.32 -8.36 -4.38
C VAL A 157 0.27 -9.74 -3.72
N THR A 158 0.09 -9.82 -2.41
CA THR A 158 -0.13 -11.12 -1.74
C THR A 158 -1.52 -11.66 -2.05
N GLU A 159 -1.69 -12.99 -2.04
CA GLU A 159 -3.00 -13.62 -2.27
C GLU A 159 -4.05 -13.18 -1.25
N LEU A 160 -3.64 -13.03 0.02
CA LEU A 160 -4.50 -12.52 1.08
C LEU A 160 -4.99 -11.10 0.77
N PHE A 161 -4.11 -10.24 0.27
CA PHE A 161 -4.48 -8.88 -0.13
C PHE A 161 -5.45 -8.90 -1.32
N ALA A 162 -5.17 -9.71 -2.34
CA ALA A 162 -6.03 -9.84 -3.50
C ALA A 162 -7.44 -10.31 -3.13
N GLY A 163 -7.57 -11.38 -2.34
CA GLY A 163 -8.85 -11.87 -1.86
C GLY A 163 -9.60 -10.83 -1.01
N THR A 164 -8.88 -10.09 -0.17
CA THR A 164 -9.45 -8.98 0.62
C THR A 164 -9.98 -7.88 -0.28
N GLY A 165 -9.23 -7.49 -1.32
CA GLY A 165 -9.64 -6.45 -2.27
C GLY A 165 -10.88 -6.84 -3.07
N ILE A 166 -10.93 -8.07 -3.58
CA ILE A 166 -12.10 -8.60 -4.28
C ILE A 166 -13.34 -8.54 -3.37
N LYS A 167 -13.22 -9.02 -2.12
CA LYS A 167 -14.32 -8.94 -1.14
C LYS A 167 -14.79 -7.51 -0.91
N LEU A 168 -13.86 -6.56 -0.73
CA LEU A 168 -14.20 -5.16 -0.51
C LEU A 168 -14.90 -4.53 -1.71
N TYR A 169 -14.50 -4.87 -2.94
CA TYR A 169 -15.21 -4.41 -4.13
C TYR A 169 -16.61 -4.99 -4.26
N PHE A 170 -16.80 -6.28 -3.96
CA PHE A 170 -18.13 -6.86 -3.89
C PHE A 170 -19.01 -6.17 -2.85
N GLU A 171 -18.47 -5.82 -1.68
CA GLU A 171 -19.21 -5.11 -0.64
C GLU A 171 -19.55 -3.65 -1.00
N LYS A 172 -18.65 -2.93 -1.67
CA LYS A 172 -18.76 -1.46 -1.85
C LYS A 172 -19.13 -1.01 -3.27
N ARG A 173 -18.92 -1.85 -4.28
CA ARG A 173 -19.01 -1.51 -5.71
C ARG A 173 -19.71 -2.60 -6.53
N ARG A 174 -20.56 -3.43 -5.90
CA ARG A 174 -21.20 -4.60 -6.52
C ARG A 174 -21.78 -4.32 -7.91
N ASP A 175 -22.63 -3.31 -8.03
CA ASP A 175 -23.35 -3.04 -9.27
C ASP A 175 -22.40 -2.64 -10.40
N TYR A 176 -21.35 -1.89 -10.06
CA TYR A 176 -20.32 -1.48 -11.01
C TYR A 176 -19.43 -2.66 -11.42
N MET A 177 -19.05 -3.53 -10.49
CA MET A 177 -18.37 -4.80 -10.78
C MET A 177 -19.19 -5.65 -11.75
N VAL A 178 -20.47 -5.89 -11.46
CA VAL A 178 -21.35 -6.71 -12.30
C VAL A 178 -21.46 -6.11 -13.71
N LYS A 179 -21.55 -4.77 -13.83
CA LYS A 179 -21.57 -4.10 -15.13
C LYS A 179 -20.27 -4.27 -15.92
N LEU A 180 -19.12 -4.27 -15.26
CA LEU A 180 -17.82 -4.47 -15.89
C LEU A 180 -17.63 -5.91 -16.39
N LEU A 181 -18.14 -6.89 -15.65
CA LEU A 181 -18.09 -8.31 -16.00
C LEU A 181 -19.09 -8.68 -17.11
N LYS A 182 -20.28 -8.05 -17.16
CA LYS A 182 -21.28 -8.25 -18.23
C LYS A 182 -20.84 -7.83 -19.64
N LYS A 183 -19.64 -7.26 -19.79
CA LYS A 183 -19.01 -7.00 -21.10
C LYS A 183 -18.26 -8.21 -21.66
N LEU A 184 -18.24 -9.33 -20.95
CA LEU A 184 -17.73 -10.61 -21.43
C LEU A 184 -18.60 -11.14 -22.59
N PRO A 185 -17.99 -11.71 -23.65
CA PRO A 185 -18.73 -12.46 -24.67
C PRO A 185 -19.68 -13.47 -24.02
N GLU A 186 -20.87 -13.67 -24.60
CA GLU A 186 -21.90 -14.59 -24.07
C GLU A 186 -21.34 -16.00 -23.81
N GLU A 187 -20.30 -16.40 -24.55
CA GLU A 187 -19.58 -17.67 -24.42
C GLU A 187 -18.93 -17.93 -23.03
N LEU A 188 -18.74 -16.87 -22.22
CA LEU A 188 -18.12 -16.94 -20.90
C LEU A 188 -19.07 -16.54 -19.76
N GLN A 189 -20.35 -16.32 -20.06
CA GLN A 189 -21.38 -16.04 -19.05
C GLN A 189 -22.02 -17.37 -18.65
N ILE A 190 -21.72 -17.85 -17.43
CA ILE A 190 -22.33 -19.07 -16.83
C ILE A 190 -23.77 -18.78 -16.42
#